data_AF-A0A9R1DUD7-F1
#
_entry.id   AF-A0A9R1DUD7-F1
#
_cell.length_a   1.000
_cell.length_b   1.000
_cell.length_c   1.000
_cell.angle_alpha   90.00
_cell.angle_beta   90.00
_cell.angle_gamma   90.00
#
_symmetry.space_group_name_H-M   'P 1'
#
loop_
_entity.id
_entity.type
_entity.pdbx_description
1 polymer ?
#
loop_
_entity_poly.entity_id
_entity_poly.type
_entity_poly.pdbx_seq_one_letter_code
_entity_poly.pdbx_strand_id
1 'polypeptide(L)'
;MSLASDVSNDAMAQRSCDTNIISVDPSLELRFVFEPRKETSCCLQIINKTEGIVAFNIKINQNKYSVRPSQGTMPPCSCCYVIVTLQAQEAAPPNMRCQDMLFVQNTSITQDLESRNGEIDYQELFEKAMADKVVDVVRLPIVYVTPDQ
;
A
#
# COMPACT_ATOMS: atom_id res chain seq x y z
N MET A 1 18.37 24.29 52.78
CA MET A 1 17.00 23.74 52.63
C MET A 1 16.70 23.81 51.13
N SER A 2 16.99 22.74 50.40
CA SER A 2 16.05 21.68 49.97
C SER A 2 15.26 22.07 48.71
N LEU A 3 15.68 21.46 47.59
CA LEU A 3 14.91 20.82 46.50
C LEU A 3 13.50 21.34 46.18
N ALA A 4 13.27 21.69 44.92
CA ALA A 4 12.61 20.81 43.95
C ALA A 4 12.64 21.42 42.53
N SER A 5 13.02 20.59 41.58
CA SER A 5 12.82 20.72 40.14
C SER A 5 11.34 20.50 39.80
N ASP A 6 10.78 21.32 38.91
CA ASP A 6 9.56 20.96 38.18
C ASP A 6 9.83 21.01 36.67
N VAL A 7 9.93 19.80 36.13
CA VAL A 7 9.80 19.45 34.72
C VAL A 7 8.30 19.51 34.39
N SER A 8 7.94 20.24 33.34
CA SER A 8 6.65 20.12 32.69
C SER A 8 6.72 20.80 31.32
N ASN A 9 6.09 20.31 30.27
CA ASN A 9 5.69 18.97 29.86
C ASN A 9 5.26 19.16 28.40
N ASP A 10 5.46 18.15 27.57
CA ASP A 10 4.75 17.89 26.32
C ASP A 10 4.53 19.02 25.29
N ALA A 11 5.27 18.86 24.19
CA ALA A 11 4.70 19.05 22.86
C ALA A 11 5.09 17.88 21.93
N MET A 12 4.94 16.63 22.39
CA MET A 12 4.64 15.55 21.44
C MET A 12 3.17 15.73 21.06
N ALA A 13 2.93 16.61 20.10
CA ALA A 13 1.63 16.76 19.49
C ALA A 13 1.20 15.40 18.93
N GLN A 14 0.29 14.80 19.69
CA GLN A 14 -0.61 13.72 19.35
C GLN A 14 -1.10 13.91 17.90
N ARG A 15 -0.48 13.24 16.94
CA ARG A 15 -1.02 13.19 15.57
C ARG A 15 -1.83 11.90 15.45
N SER A 16 -3.14 12.06 15.61
CA SER A 16 -4.12 11.23 14.92
C SER A 16 -3.60 10.99 13.51
N CYS A 17 -3.22 9.75 13.17
CA CYS A 17 -2.61 9.42 11.89
C CYS A 17 -3.69 9.35 10.79
N ASP A 18 -4.39 10.45 10.54
CA ASP A 18 -5.04 10.68 9.24
C ASP A 18 -4.00 11.27 8.26
N THR A 19 -2.76 10.79 8.32
CA THR A 19 -1.69 11.28 7.45
C THR A 19 -1.66 10.38 6.25
N ASN A 20 -2.46 10.70 5.24
CA ASN A 20 -2.37 10.06 3.93
C ASN A 20 -0.96 10.33 3.36
N ILE A 21 0.05 9.53 3.76
CA ILE A 21 1.49 9.75 3.46
C ILE A 21 1.85 9.35 2.04
N ILE A 22 0.99 8.55 1.41
CA ILE A 22 1.10 8.19 -0.01
C ILE A 22 -0.04 8.79 -0.83
N SER A 23 0.12 8.81 -2.15
CA SER A 23 -0.99 8.86 -3.09
C SER A 23 -0.83 7.75 -4.11
N VAL A 24 -1.94 7.34 -4.71
CA VAL A 24 -1.95 6.31 -5.75
C VAL A 24 -2.60 6.84 -7.03
N ASP A 25 -2.09 6.39 -8.17
CA ASP A 25 -2.67 6.66 -9.48
C ASP A 25 -2.76 5.34 -10.28
N PRO A 26 -3.96 4.93 -10.74
CA PRO A 26 -5.25 5.58 -10.57
C PRO A 26 -5.76 5.58 -9.12
N SER A 27 -6.50 6.64 -8.74
CA SER A 27 -6.98 6.85 -7.36
C SER A 27 -8.37 6.30 -7.05
N LEU A 28 -9.18 6.05 -8.08
CA LEU A 28 -10.57 5.59 -7.92
C LEU A 28 -10.69 4.07 -7.96
N GLU A 29 -10.13 3.44 -8.99
CA GLU A 29 -10.25 2.01 -9.26
C GLU A 29 -9.18 1.56 -10.25
N LEU A 30 -8.85 0.27 -10.23
CA LEU A 30 -8.03 -0.38 -11.25
C LEU A 30 -8.92 -1.03 -12.30
N ARG A 31 -8.67 -0.68 -13.57
CA ARG A 31 -9.42 -1.22 -14.70
C ARG A 31 -8.61 -2.30 -15.41
N PHE A 32 -9.24 -3.45 -15.61
CA PHE A 32 -8.68 -4.54 -16.41
C PHE A 32 -9.55 -4.75 -17.63
N VAL A 33 -8.95 -4.64 -18.81
CA VAL A 33 -9.59 -5.08 -20.05
C VAL A 33 -9.67 -6.60 -20.00
N PHE A 34 -10.88 -7.13 -19.84
CA PHE A 34 -11.09 -8.56 -19.63
C PHE A 34 -11.35 -9.27 -20.95
N GLU A 35 -10.57 -10.31 -21.22
CA GLU A 35 -10.79 -11.24 -22.32
C GLU A 35 -10.62 -12.68 -21.82
N PRO A 36 -11.56 -13.60 -22.11
CA PRO A 36 -11.41 -14.99 -21.76
C PRO A 36 -10.11 -15.58 -22.31
N ARG A 37 -9.43 -16.39 -21.49
CA ARG A 37 -8.17 -17.10 -21.81
C ARG A 37 -6.98 -16.20 -22.12
N LYS A 38 -7.05 -14.91 -21.79
CA LYS A 38 -5.93 -13.98 -21.90
C LYS A 38 -5.59 -13.37 -20.55
N GLU A 39 -4.31 -13.20 -20.30
CA GLU A 39 -3.84 -12.36 -19.21
C GLU A 39 -3.95 -10.88 -19.59
N THR A 40 -4.08 -10.03 -18.59
CA THR A 40 -4.12 -8.58 -18.78
C THR A 40 -3.54 -7.90 -17.55
N SER A 41 -2.87 -6.77 -17.77
CA SER A 41 -2.14 -6.05 -16.72
C SER A 41 -2.51 -4.59 -16.71
N CYS A 42 -2.46 -3.98 -15.52
CA CYS A 42 -2.48 -2.54 -15.35
C CYS A 42 -1.31 -2.08 -14.49
N CYS A 43 -0.96 -0.80 -14.60
CA CYS A 43 0.06 -0.17 -13.79
C CYS A 43 -0.60 0.68 -12.71
N LEU A 44 -0.14 0.52 -11.47
CA LEU A 44 -0.48 1.35 -10.33
C LEU A 44 0.77 2.13 -9.93
N GLN A 45 0.71 3.46 -9.96
CA GLN A 45 1.75 4.30 -9.39
C GLN A 45 1.45 4.56 -7.91
N ILE A 46 2.44 4.39 -7.07
CA ILE A 46 2.41 4.76 -5.65
C ILE A 46 3.41 5.90 -5.47
N ILE A 47 3.01 6.98 -4.84
CA ILE A 47 3.80 8.20 -4.68
C ILE A 47 3.99 8.45 -3.19
N ASN A 48 5.22 8.56 -2.72
CA ASN A 48 5.55 9.01 -1.38
C ASN A 48 5.51 10.54 -1.34
N LYS A 49 4.63 11.12 -0.51
CA LYS A 49 4.47 12.58 -0.38
C LYS A 49 5.24 13.15 0.81
N THR A 50 6.05 12.34 1.46
CA THR A 50 6.76 12.69 2.69
C THR A 50 8.25 12.88 2.45
N GLU A 51 8.88 13.57 3.39
CA GLU A 51 10.34 13.71 3.48
C GLU A 51 11.01 12.48 4.12
N GLY A 52 10.25 11.42 4.43
CA GLY A 52 10.72 10.19 5.06
C GLY A 52 10.66 8.99 4.11
N ILE A 53 11.22 7.86 4.56
CA ILE A 53 11.09 6.58 3.84
C ILE A 53 9.73 5.97 4.20
N VAL A 54 9.01 5.50 3.18
CA VAL A 54 7.73 4.81 3.34
C VAL A 54 7.84 3.38 2.86
N ALA A 55 7.39 2.42 3.66
CA ALA A 55 7.19 1.05 3.22
C ALA A 55 5.77 0.87 2.68
N PHE A 56 5.63 0.02 1.66
CA PHE A 56 4.34 -0.41 1.13
C PHE A 56 4.24 -1.93 1.02
N ASN A 57 3.02 -2.44 1.13
CA ASN A 57 2.68 -3.85 0.93
C ASN A 57 1.33 -3.95 0.21
N ILE A 58 1.31 -4.67 -0.89
CA ILE A 58 0.15 -4.86 -1.75
C ILE A 58 -0.53 -6.17 -1.38
N LYS A 59 -1.80 -6.08 -1.02
CA LYS A 59 -2.68 -7.24 -0.82
C LYS A 59 -3.84 -7.15 -1.80
N ILE A 60 -4.30 -8.30 -2.28
CA ILE A 60 -5.53 -8.40 -3.08
C ILE A 60 -6.36 -9.51 -2.45
N ASN A 61 -7.68 -9.33 -2.37
CA ASN A 61 -8.59 -10.33 -1.78
C ASN A 61 -8.82 -11.59 -2.66
N GLN A 62 -8.23 -11.64 -3.86
CA GLN A 62 -8.34 -12.75 -4.79
C GLN A 62 -6.95 -13.23 -5.24
N ASN A 63 -6.81 -14.54 -5.46
CA ASN A 63 -5.56 -15.20 -5.85
C ASN A 63 -5.30 -15.22 -7.37
N LYS A 64 -6.26 -14.79 -8.19
CA LYS A 64 -6.13 -14.70 -9.66
C LYS A 64 -5.29 -13.52 -10.17
N TYR A 65 -4.64 -12.79 -9.26
CA TYR A 65 -3.78 -11.66 -9.59
C TYR A 65 -2.35 -11.94 -9.15
N SER A 66 -1.38 -11.50 -9.95
CA SER A 66 0.01 -11.37 -9.51
C SER A 66 0.41 -9.90 -9.47
N VAL A 67 1.31 -9.54 -8.56
CA VAL A 67 1.72 -8.16 -8.30
C VAL A 67 3.24 -8.07 -8.28
N ARG A 68 3.81 -7.11 -9.02
CA ARG A 68 5.26 -6.87 -9.05
C ARG A 68 5.61 -5.38 -9.08
N PRO A 69 6.38 -4.86 -8.11
CA PRO A 69 6.68 -5.48 -6.82
C PRO A 69 5.42 -5.57 -5.92
N SER A 70 5.31 -6.61 -5.10
CA SER A 70 4.20 -6.74 -4.13
C SER A 70 4.47 -6.03 -2.79
N GLN A 71 5.72 -5.69 -2.50
CA GLN A 71 6.14 -4.95 -1.31
C GLN A 71 7.46 -4.25 -1.59
N GLY A 72 7.75 -3.18 -0.85
CA GLY A 72 8.97 -2.41 -1.04
C GLY A 72 9.04 -1.17 -0.16
N THR A 73 10.13 -0.43 -0.30
CA THR A 73 10.29 0.91 0.26
C THR A 73 10.40 1.96 -0.82
N MET A 74 9.99 3.18 -0.48
CA MET A 74 10.08 4.36 -1.32
C MET A 74 10.88 5.44 -0.57
N PRO A 75 11.98 5.95 -1.16
CA PRO A 75 12.66 7.13 -0.65
C PRO A 75 11.73 8.35 -0.54
N PRO A 76 12.15 9.40 0.19
CA PRO A 76 11.45 10.68 0.24
C PRO A 76 11.08 11.19 -1.16
N CYS A 77 9.86 11.71 -1.31
CA CYS A 77 9.40 12.38 -2.53
C CYS A 77 9.57 11.58 -3.83
N SER A 78 9.53 10.24 -3.74
CA SER A 78 9.70 9.33 -4.88
C SER A 78 8.40 8.62 -5.27
N CYS A 79 8.44 7.82 -6.34
CA CYS A 79 7.33 6.96 -6.74
C CYS A 79 7.80 5.54 -7.08
N CYS A 80 6.88 4.59 -6.98
CA CYS A 80 7.05 3.19 -7.36
C CYS A 80 5.94 2.80 -8.33
N TYR A 81 6.28 2.08 -9.40
CA TYR A 81 5.33 1.51 -10.34
C TYR A 81 5.12 0.03 -10.02
N VAL A 82 3.87 -0.32 -9.73
CA VAL A 82 3.41 -1.68 -9.43
C VAL A 82 2.62 -2.20 -10.61
N ILE A 83 3.07 -3.31 -11.19
CA ILE A 83 2.34 -4.03 -12.23
C ILE A 83 1.44 -5.06 -11.56
N VAL A 84 0.14 -4.97 -11.83
CA VAL A 84 -0.86 -5.94 -11.38
C VAL A 84 -1.36 -6.69 -12.60
N THR A 85 -1.21 -8.01 -12.61
CA THR A 85 -1.58 -8.89 -13.73
C THR A 85 -2.69 -9.84 -13.32
N LEU A 86 -3.86 -9.69 -13.94
CA LEU A 86 -4.94 -10.68 -13.86
C LEU A 86 -4.57 -11.87 -14.74
N GLN A 87 -4.51 -13.06 -14.13
CA GLN A 87 -4.24 -14.31 -14.82
C GLN A 87 -5.40 -14.66 -15.77
N ALA A 88 -5.10 -15.41 -16.84
CA ALA A 88 -6.11 -15.87 -17.79
C ALA A 88 -7.27 -16.58 -17.08
N GLN A 89 -8.50 -16.12 -17.33
CA GLN A 89 -9.73 -16.71 -16.79
C GLN A 89 -10.48 -17.44 -17.90
N GLU A 90 -11.05 -18.62 -17.63
CA GLU A 90 -11.71 -19.44 -18.65
C GLU A 90 -12.94 -18.77 -19.27
N ALA A 91 -13.70 -18.02 -18.47
CA ALA A 91 -14.94 -17.37 -18.90
C ALA A 91 -15.10 -16.01 -18.23
N ALA A 92 -15.87 -15.13 -18.88
CA ALA A 92 -16.24 -13.85 -18.31
C ALA A 92 -17.18 -14.01 -17.10
N PRO A 93 -17.03 -13.21 -16.04
CA PRO A 93 -17.99 -13.21 -14.95
C PRO A 93 -19.33 -12.61 -15.41
N PRO A 94 -20.44 -12.93 -14.72
CA PRO A 94 -21.74 -12.37 -15.04
C PRO A 94 -21.72 -10.83 -15.06
N ASN A 95 -22.20 -10.25 -16.16
CA ASN A 95 -22.24 -8.79 -16.38
C ASN A 95 -20.87 -8.08 -16.26
N MET A 96 -19.75 -8.79 -16.44
CA MET A 96 -18.39 -8.25 -16.25
C MET A 96 -18.16 -7.64 -14.85
N ARG A 97 -18.82 -8.16 -13.82
CA ARG A 97 -18.67 -7.65 -12.45
C ARG A 97 -17.77 -8.55 -11.60
N CYS A 98 -16.94 -7.94 -10.77
CA CYS A 98 -16.21 -8.59 -9.68
C CYS A 98 -16.34 -7.75 -8.39
N GLN A 99 -15.96 -8.34 -7.26
CA GLN A 99 -15.89 -7.65 -5.95
C GLN A 99 -14.44 -7.62 -5.46
N ASP A 100 -13.52 -7.59 -6.42
CA ASP A 100 -12.11 -7.71 -6.16
C ASP A 100 -11.59 -6.34 -5.69
N MET A 101 -10.69 -6.37 -4.72
CA MET A 101 -10.17 -5.17 -4.08
C MET A 101 -8.67 -5.33 -3.87
N LEU A 102 -7.93 -4.31 -4.29
CA LEU A 102 -6.52 -4.13 -4.00
C LEU A 102 -6.37 -3.20 -2.79
N PHE A 103 -5.45 -3.57 -1.89
CA PHE A 103 -5.10 -2.83 -0.70
C PHE A 103 -3.63 -2.44 -0.78
N VAL A 104 -3.34 -1.15 -0.63
CA VAL A 104 -1.99 -0.63 -0.44
C VAL A 104 -1.81 -0.32 1.04
N GLN A 105 -1.26 -1.26 1.79
CA GLN A 105 -0.84 -1.02 3.16
C GLN A 105 0.44 -0.18 3.12
N ASN A 106 0.55 0.82 3.98
CA ASN A 106 1.71 1.70 4.03
C ASN A 106 2.01 2.17 5.45
N THR A 107 3.28 2.42 5.73
CA THR A 107 3.76 2.96 7.00
C THR A 107 5.04 3.75 6.77
N SER A 108 5.26 4.79 7.56
CA SER A 108 6.57 5.46 7.62
C SER A 108 7.56 4.54 8.32
N ILE A 109 8.82 4.53 7.87
CA ILE A 109 9.90 3.82 8.54
C ILE A 109 10.57 4.77 9.53
N THR A 110 10.62 4.36 10.79
CA THR A 110 11.39 5.00 11.86
C THR A 110 12.58 4.11 12.23
N GLN A 111 13.58 4.66 12.93
CA GLN A 111 14.75 3.89 13.38
C GLN A 111 14.38 2.65 14.21
N ASP A 112 13.26 2.68 14.93
CA ASP A 112 12.76 1.55 15.74
C ASP A 112 12.18 0.40 14.88
N LEU A 113 11.75 0.72 13.65
CA LEU A 113 11.16 -0.21 12.69
C LEU A 113 12.21 -0.75 11.70
N GLU A 114 13.38 -0.12 11.60
CA GLU A 114 14.49 -0.60 10.78
C GLU A 114 15.10 -1.88 11.38
N SER A 115 15.41 -2.86 10.52
CA SER A 115 16.09 -4.07 10.98
C SER A 115 17.54 -3.74 11.39
N ARG A 116 18.05 -4.47 12.39
CA ARG A 116 19.43 -4.26 12.90
C ARG A 116 20.52 -4.61 11.89
N ASN A 117 20.19 -5.25 10.77
CA ASN A 117 21.15 -5.80 9.81
C ASN A 117 21.09 -5.11 8.42
N GLY A 118 20.30 -4.04 8.26
CA GLY A 118 20.22 -3.27 7.01
C GLY A 118 19.34 -3.89 5.90
N GLU A 119 18.90 -5.14 6.06
CA GLU A 119 17.89 -5.76 5.19
C GLU A 119 16.49 -5.67 5.81
N ILE A 120 15.54 -5.03 5.14
CA ILE A 120 14.19 -4.86 5.66
C ILE A 120 13.40 -6.16 5.51
N ASP A 121 13.02 -6.76 6.65
CA ASP A 121 12.00 -7.80 6.68
C ASP A 121 10.61 -7.13 6.67
N TYR A 122 9.99 -7.11 5.49
CA TYR A 122 8.67 -6.49 5.31
C TYR A 122 7.57 -7.20 6.10
N GLN A 123 7.69 -8.50 6.37
CA GLN A 123 6.68 -9.23 7.13
C GLN A 123 6.72 -8.77 8.60
N GLU A 124 7.91 -8.79 9.21
CA GLU A 124 8.10 -8.32 10.58
C GLU A 124 7.75 -6.83 10.72
N LEU A 125 8.17 -6.00 9.75
CA LEU A 125 7.87 -4.57 9.71
C LEU A 125 6.36 -4.31 9.78
N PHE A 126 5.58 -4.95 8.89
CA PHE A 126 4.13 -4.74 8.85
C PHE A 126 3.42 -5.38 10.05
N GLU A 127 3.92 -6.48 10.60
CA GLU A 127 3.37 -7.05 11.84
C GLU A 127 3.53 -6.08 13.03
N LYS A 128 4.72 -5.50 13.22
CA LYS A 128 4.98 -4.49 14.25
C LYS A 128 4.15 -3.23 14.03
N ALA A 129 4.17 -2.69 12.81
CA ALA A 129 3.42 -1.48 12.48
C ALA A 129 1.89 -1.67 12.67
N MET A 130 1.36 -2.86 12.42
CA MET A 130 -0.05 -3.19 12.70
C MET A 130 -0.33 -3.27 14.20
N ALA A 131 0.57 -3.85 15.00
CA ALA A 131 0.45 -3.91 16.46
C ALA A 131 0.44 -2.50 17.08
N ASP A 132 1.27 -1.61 16.54
CA ASP A 132 1.39 -0.21 16.94
C ASP A 132 0.29 0.69 16.34
N LYS A 133 -0.58 0.13 15.47
CA LYS A 133 -1.67 0.82 14.77
C LYS A 133 -1.21 2.02 13.92
N VAL A 134 -0.04 1.90 13.30
CA VAL A 134 0.56 2.95 12.44
C VAL A 134 0.52 2.60 10.95
N VAL A 135 -0.23 1.57 10.57
CA VAL A 135 -0.45 1.19 9.16
C VAL A 135 -1.70 1.85 8.61
N ASP A 136 -1.51 2.63 7.56
CA ASP A 136 -2.58 3.14 6.73
C ASP A 136 -2.87 2.20 5.56
N VAL A 137 -4.11 2.20 5.08
CA VAL A 137 -4.53 1.32 3.98
C VAL A 137 -5.33 2.09 2.95
N VAL A 138 -4.78 2.20 1.74
CA VAL A 138 -5.54 2.66 0.57
C VAL A 138 -6.28 1.48 -0.04
N ARG A 139 -7.56 1.66 -0.37
CA ARG A 139 -8.43 0.63 -0.95
C ARG A 139 -8.80 1.02 -2.38
N LEU A 140 -8.47 0.16 -3.33
CA LEU A 140 -8.77 0.33 -4.74
C LEU A 140 -9.67 -0.82 -5.22
N PRO A 141 -10.96 -0.53 -5.53
CA PRO A 141 -11.80 -1.47 -6.26
C PRO A 141 -11.15 -1.86 -7.60
N ILE A 142 -11.39 -3.09 -8.02
CA ILE A 142 -11.02 -3.56 -9.36
C ILE A 142 -12.32 -3.68 -10.18
N VAL A 143 -12.27 -3.23 -11.42
CA VAL A 143 -13.38 -3.35 -12.37
C VAL A 143 -12.90 -3.98 -13.68
N TYR A 144 -13.77 -4.79 -14.29
CA TYR A 144 -13.53 -5.36 -15.60
C TYR A 144 -14.25 -4.53 -16.66
N VAL A 145 -13.52 -4.21 -17.72
CA VAL A 145 -14.03 -3.51 -18.89
C VAL A 145 -13.88 -4.39 -20.13
N THR A 146 -14.77 -4.21 -21.10
CA THR A 146 -14.63 -4.85 -22.40
C THR A 146 -13.60 -4.10 -23.25
N PRO A 147 -12.87 -4.77 -24.16
CA PRO A 147 -12.09 -4.07 -25.18
C PRO A 147 -12.99 -3.13 -25.97
N ASP A 148 -12.49 -1.94 -26.30
CA ASP A 148 -13.17 -1.06 -27.26
C ASP A 148 -13.25 -1.79 -28.61
N GLN A 149 -14.46 -1.84 -29.19
CA GLN A 149 -14.73 -2.54 -30.47
C GLN A 149 -14.20 -1.78 -31.69
#